data_AF-A0A814HNF0-F1
#
_entry.id   AF-A0A814HNF0-F1
#
_cell.length_a   1.000
_cell.length_b   1.000
_cell.length_c   1.000
_cell.angle_alpha   90.00
_cell.angle_beta   90.00
_cell.angle_gamma   90.00
#
_symmetry.space_group_name_H-M   'P 1'
#
loop_
_entity.id
_entity.type
_entity.pdbx_description
1 polymer ?
#
loop_
_entity_poly.entity_id
_entity_poly.type
_entity_poly.pdbx_seq_one_letter_code
_entity_poly.pdbx_strand_id
1 'polypeptide(L)'
;MEKKHGCYKCSTGSDDDKSNQDDNEIKYQWFWKSNKDPWLNDEEKQFTPYESNFNQIIEKAYLNGENEVVINKTYKIDFIHEIQINLNDAFKERPVLRQSLTTTHLPSATSAAATATSITTKFDTATSDCEQRIQFPTGLSRSGSFSRDTDFRGCTIHPKKQDPWAFFE
;
A
#
# COMPACT_ATOMS: atom_id res chain seq x y z
N MET A 1 55.42 -11.10 38.21
CA MET A 1 54.15 -11.60 37.62
C MET A 1 53.85 -10.73 36.41
N GLU A 2 54.26 -11.16 35.22
CA GLU A 2 54.05 -10.44 33.95
C GLU A 2 52.63 -10.64 33.43
N LYS A 3 51.93 -9.54 33.12
CA LYS A 3 50.66 -9.56 32.39
C LYS A 3 50.93 -9.24 30.92
N LYS A 4 50.73 -10.22 30.05
CA LYS A 4 50.88 -10.07 28.59
C LYS A 4 49.73 -9.23 28.03
N HIS A 5 50.07 -8.12 27.37
CA HIS A 5 49.12 -7.34 26.58
C HIS A 5 48.92 -8.01 25.22
N GLY A 6 47.71 -8.54 25.00
CA GLY A 6 47.30 -9.09 23.71
C GLY A 6 47.12 -7.98 22.69
N CYS A 7 47.91 -8.03 21.62
CA CYS A 7 47.80 -7.15 20.46
C CYS A 7 46.69 -7.70 19.55
N TYR A 8 45.52 -7.06 19.56
CA TYR A 8 44.43 -7.37 18.64
C TYR A 8 44.79 -6.77 17.28
N LYS A 9 45.13 -7.64 16.32
CA LYS A 9 45.25 -7.26 14.92
C LYS A 9 43.88 -6.80 14.42
N CYS A 10 43.75 -5.49 14.21
CA CYS A 10 42.67 -4.92 13.43
C CYS A 10 42.90 -5.33 11.97
N SER A 11 42.19 -6.37 11.53
CA SER A 11 42.08 -6.70 10.11
C SER A 11 41.28 -5.59 9.43
N THR A 12 41.97 -4.66 8.78
CA THR A 12 41.40 -3.75 7.79
C THR A 12 41.03 -4.58 6.57
N GLY A 13 39.85 -5.20 6.63
CA GLY A 13 39.23 -5.86 5.50
C GLY A 13 38.72 -4.80 4.54
N SER A 14 39.32 -4.78 3.36
CA SER A 14 39.04 -3.92 2.21
C SER A 14 37.58 -3.55 2.03
N ASP A 15 37.39 -2.26 1.82
CA ASP A 15 36.23 -1.60 1.22
C ASP A 15 36.04 -2.06 -0.25
N ASP A 16 35.71 -3.34 -0.47
CA ASP A 16 35.22 -3.80 -1.77
C ASP A 16 33.76 -3.36 -1.91
N ASP A 17 33.65 -2.14 -2.43
CA ASP A 17 32.50 -1.43 -2.99
C ASP A 17 31.69 -2.33 -3.94
N LYS A 18 30.87 -3.23 -3.36
CA LYS A 18 29.82 -3.95 -4.07
C LYS A 18 28.53 -3.13 -4.00
N SER A 19 28.55 -1.96 -4.61
CA SER A 19 27.34 -1.32 -5.14
C SER A 19 26.87 -2.09 -6.39
N ASN A 20 26.62 -3.40 -6.24
CA ASN A 20 25.66 -4.09 -7.11
C ASN A 20 24.28 -3.63 -6.64
N GLN A 21 23.98 -2.37 -6.97
CA GLN A 21 22.63 -1.87 -6.99
C GLN A 21 21.98 -2.63 -8.14
N ASP A 22 21.48 -3.83 -7.84
CA ASP A 22 20.50 -4.49 -8.68
C ASP A 22 19.43 -3.44 -8.93
N ASP A 23 19.45 -2.88 -10.14
CA ASP A 23 18.35 -2.14 -10.72
C ASP A 23 17.18 -3.11 -10.89
N ASN A 24 16.68 -3.63 -9.77
CA ASN A 24 15.35 -4.16 -9.65
C ASN A 24 14.43 -2.97 -9.89
N GLU A 25 14.25 -2.66 -11.18
CA GLU A 25 13.26 -1.77 -11.70
C GLU A 25 11.98 -2.05 -10.92
N ILE A 26 11.60 -1.11 -10.07
CA ILE A 26 10.44 -1.28 -9.21
C ILE A 26 9.24 -1.27 -10.14
N LYS A 27 8.70 -2.45 -10.43
CA LYS A 27 7.58 -2.63 -11.36
C LYS A 27 6.24 -2.18 -10.78
N TYR A 28 6.20 -1.79 -9.51
CA TYR A 28 4.97 -1.53 -8.77
C TYR A 28 5.07 -0.27 -7.89
N GLN A 29 4.03 0.55 -7.96
CA GLN A 29 3.85 1.71 -7.10
C GLN A 29 2.65 1.47 -6.19
N TRP A 30 2.86 1.68 -4.90
CA TRP A 30 1.82 1.68 -3.89
C TRP A 30 1.27 3.09 -3.70
N PHE A 31 -0.03 3.15 -3.45
CA PHE A 31 -0.79 4.38 -3.22
C PHE A 31 -1.68 4.22 -1.98
N TRP A 32 -2.03 5.34 -1.36
CA TRP A 32 -2.99 5.41 -0.27
C TRP A 32 -4.06 6.48 -0.58
N LYS A 33 -5.28 6.27 -0.11
CA LYS A 33 -6.38 7.23 -0.33
C LYS A 33 -6.25 8.43 0.62
N SER A 34 -6.05 9.62 0.05
CA SER A 34 -5.72 10.82 0.84
C SER A 34 -6.91 11.66 1.29
N ASN A 35 -8.12 11.34 0.83
CA ASN A 35 -9.38 11.99 1.22
C ASN A 35 -9.55 12.13 2.74
N LYS A 36 -10.33 13.15 3.15
CA LYS A 36 -10.68 13.39 4.55
C LYS A 36 -11.55 12.26 5.09
N ASP A 37 -12.51 11.81 4.28
CA ASP A 37 -13.28 10.60 4.52
C ASP A 37 -12.87 9.53 3.47
N PRO A 38 -12.04 8.55 3.85
CA PRO A 38 -11.53 7.56 2.92
C PRO A 38 -12.59 6.56 2.45
N TRP A 39 -13.76 6.49 3.08
CA TRP A 39 -14.77 5.47 2.77
C TRP A 39 -15.95 6.00 1.94
N LEU A 40 -16.09 7.32 1.80
CA LEU A 40 -17.07 7.91 0.88
C LEU A 40 -16.65 7.68 -0.59
N ASN A 41 -17.64 7.29 -1.40
CA ASN A 41 -17.49 7.01 -2.84
C ASN A 41 -17.77 8.23 -3.72
N ASP A 42 -18.36 9.29 -3.15
CA ASP A 42 -18.85 10.44 -3.91
C ASP A 42 -17.75 11.48 -4.22
N GLU A 43 -16.62 11.41 -3.52
CA GLU A 43 -15.47 12.27 -3.79
C GLU A 43 -14.57 11.66 -4.88
N GLU A 44 -13.98 12.52 -5.70
CA GLU A 44 -12.93 12.12 -6.64
C GLU A 44 -11.85 11.32 -5.89
N LYS A 45 -11.58 10.09 -6.35
CA LYS A 45 -10.64 9.17 -5.71
C LYS A 45 -9.22 9.71 -5.86
N GLN A 46 -8.73 10.41 -4.84
CA GLN A 46 -7.36 10.90 -4.79
C GLN A 46 -6.47 9.84 -4.14
N PHE A 47 -5.77 9.08 -4.97
CA PHE A 47 -4.73 8.17 -4.54
C PHE A 47 -3.38 8.88 -4.61
N THR A 48 -2.70 8.92 -3.46
CA THR A 48 -1.38 9.56 -3.34
C THR A 48 -0.32 8.46 -3.28
N PRO A 49 0.75 8.53 -4.09
CA PRO A 49 1.81 7.53 -4.06
C PRO A 49 2.60 7.61 -2.76
N TYR A 50 3.09 6.47 -2.27
CA TYR A 50 4.10 6.45 -1.22
C TYR A 50 5.45 6.96 -1.74
N GLU A 51 6.22 7.59 -0.85
CA GLU A 51 7.62 7.96 -1.12
C GLU A 51 8.46 6.74 -1.48
N SER A 52 9.50 6.91 -2.30
CA SER A 52 10.28 5.82 -2.89
C SER A 52 10.84 4.83 -1.84
N ASN A 53 11.37 5.34 -0.73
CA ASN A 53 11.88 4.54 0.39
C ASN A 53 10.77 3.67 1.02
N PHE A 54 9.60 4.22 1.28
CA PHE A 54 8.49 3.46 1.85
C PHE A 54 7.90 2.49 0.84
N ASN A 55 7.78 2.90 -0.42
CA ASN A 55 7.31 2.03 -1.50
C ASN A 55 8.19 0.76 -1.62
N GLN A 56 9.51 0.91 -1.54
CA GLN A 56 10.44 -0.24 -1.56
C GLN A 56 10.25 -1.17 -0.35
N ILE A 57 10.05 -0.61 0.86
CA ILE A 57 9.82 -1.40 2.07
C ILE A 57 8.51 -2.19 1.97
N ILE A 58 7.44 -1.52 1.53
CA ILE A 58 6.11 -2.13 1.39
C ILE A 58 6.15 -3.24 0.33
N GLU A 59 6.73 -2.96 -0.84
CA GLU A 59 6.84 -3.94 -1.92
C GLU A 59 7.69 -5.14 -1.51
N LYS A 60 8.80 -4.93 -0.81
CA LYS A 60 9.65 -6.02 -0.32
C LYS A 60 8.91 -6.93 0.66
N ALA A 61 8.19 -6.36 1.62
CA ALA A 61 7.40 -7.14 2.59
C ALA A 61 6.28 -7.93 1.89
N TYR A 62 5.61 -7.31 0.92
CA TYR A 62 4.58 -7.97 0.11
C TYR A 62 5.14 -9.16 -0.69
N LEU A 63 6.29 -8.98 -1.36
CA LEU A 63 6.95 -10.05 -2.13
C LEU A 63 7.45 -11.19 -1.24
N ASN A 64 7.79 -10.91 0.02
CA ASN A 64 8.16 -11.93 1.01
C ASN A 64 6.95 -12.72 1.53
N GLY A 65 5.72 -12.35 1.16
CA GLY A 65 4.49 -12.98 1.66
C GLY A 65 4.18 -12.63 3.12
N GLU A 66 4.66 -11.48 3.60
CA GLU A 66 4.27 -10.96 4.91
C GLU A 66 2.79 -10.52 4.87
N ASN A 67 2.11 -10.58 6.03
CA ASN A 67 0.70 -10.16 6.12
C ASN A 67 0.55 -8.66 6.40
N GLU A 68 1.55 -8.06 7.05
CA GLU A 68 1.54 -6.65 7.42
C GLU A 68 2.96 -6.08 7.45
N VAL A 69 3.09 -4.76 7.30
CA VAL A 69 4.36 -4.04 7.43
C VAL A 69 4.16 -2.71 8.14
N VAL A 70 5.09 -2.32 9.02
CA VAL A 70 5.06 -1.04 9.74
C VAL A 70 5.97 -0.03 9.05
N ILE A 71 5.42 1.14 8.69
CA ILE A 71 6.14 2.25 8.06
C ILE A 71 6.13 3.50 8.96
N ASN A 72 7.29 4.17 9.05
CA ASN A 72 7.50 5.38 9.84
C ASN A 72 7.04 5.29 11.32
N LYS A 73 7.03 4.08 11.90
CA LYS A 73 6.57 3.77 13.28
C LYS A 73 5.13 4.22 13.61
N THR A 74 4.40 4.77 12.64
CA THR A 74 3.12 5.46 12.83
C THR A 74 2.02 4.78 12.05
N TYR A 75 2.36 4.11 10.96
CA TYR A 75 1.40 3.45 10.10
C TYR A 75 1.74 1.99 9.93
N LYS A 76 0.71 1.17 9.85
CA LYS A 76 0.80 -0.25 9.54
C LYS A 76 -0.02 -0.52 8.28
N ILE A 77 0.57 -1.20 7.32
CA ILE A 77 -0.13 -1.66 6.11
C ILE A 77 -0.53 -3.10 6.35
N ASP A 78 -1.82 -3.40 6.25
CA ASP A 78 -2.37 -4.75 6.26
C ASP A 78 -2.64 -5.17 4.82
N PHE A 79 -1.90 -6.17 4.34
CA PHE A 79 -1.97 -6.63 2.97
C PHE A 79 -3.17 -7.54 2.69
N ILE A 80 -3.76 -8.13 3.74
CA ILE A 80 -4.94 -9.01 3.60
C ILE A 80 -6.19 -8.15 3.34
N HIS A 81 -6.31 -7.04 4.06
CA HIS A 81 -7.44 -6.14 3.96
C HIS A 81 -7.21 -4.96 3.01
N GLU A 82 -5.98 -4.80 2.50
CA GLU A 82 -5.57 -3.69 1.63
C GLU A 82 -5.84 -2.31 2.28
N ILE A 83 -5.48 -2.17 3.55
CA ILE A 83 -5.65 -0.93 4.33
C ILE A 83 -4.36 -0.48 5.01
N GLN A 84 -4.24 0.83 5.17
CA GLN A 84 -3.29 1.51 6.05
C GLN A 84 -3.99 1.88 7.35
N ILE A 85 -3.43 1.49 8.48
CA ILE A 85 -3.93 1.76 9.82
C ILE A 85 -2.97 2.71 10.53
N ASN A 86 -3.47 3.80 11.13
CA ASN A 86 -2.67 4.65 12.00
C ASN A 86 -2.54 4.00 13.38
N LEU A 87 -1.31 3.73 13.80
CA LEU A 87 -1.01 3.09 15.10
C LEU A 87 -1.33 3.99 16.30
N ASN A 88 -1.35 5.31 16.10
CA ASN A 88 -1.73 6.27 17.14
C ASN A 88 -3.25 6.48 17.23
N ASP A 89 -4.00 6.09 16.20
CA ASP A 89 -5.44 6.30 16.10
C ASP A 89 -6.07 5.20 15.25
N ALA A 90 -6.54 4.13 15.91
CA ALA A 90 -7.08 2.94 15.24
C ALA A 90 -8.32 3.23 14.37
N PHE A 91 -8.97 4.38 14.53
CA PHE A 91 -10.12 4.77 13.70
C PHE A 91 -9.70 5.48 12.40
N LYS A 92 -8.41 5.80 12.24
CA LYS A 92 -7.86 6.38 11.02
C LYS A 92 -7.29 5.30 10.11
N GLU A 93 -8.20 4.64 9.41
CA GLU A 93 -7.90 3.65 8.39
C GLU A 93 -8.06 4.26 6.99
N ARG A 94 -7.22 3.85 6.04
CA ARG A 94 -7.25 4.32 4.66
C ARG A 94 -7.04 3.16 3.70
N PRO A 95 -7.83 3.00 2.63
CA PRO A 95 -7.53 2.04 1.58
C PRO A 95 -6.17 2.27 0.94
N VAL A 96 -5.47 1.20 0.60
CA VAL A 96 -4.25 1.22 -0.22
C VAL A 96 -4.48 0.53 -1.56
N LEU A 97 -3.66 0.87 -2.54
CA LEU A 97 -3.71 0.30 -3.89
C LEU A 97 -2.29 0.00 -4.37
N ARG A 98 -2.09 -1.19 -4.94
CA ARG A 98 -0.85 -1.54 -5.65
C ARG A 98 -1.11 -1.50 -7.16
N GLN A 99 -0.33 -0.70 -7.89
CA GLN A 99 -0.47 -0.58 -9.34
C GLN A 99 0.85 -0.91 -10.03
N SER A 100 0.79 -1.69 -11.12
CA SER A 100 1.96 -1.90 -11.97
C SER A 100 2.33 -0.61 -12.69
N LEU A 101 3.59 -0.20 -12.59
CA LEU A 101 4.14 0.83 -13.44
C LEU A 101 4.31 0.22 -14.82
N THR A 102 3.37 0.50 -15.73
CA THR A 102 3.62 0.27 -17.15
C THR A 102 4.69 1.28 -17.54
N THR A 103 5.95 0.86 -17.56
CA THR A 103 7.00 1.59 -18.26
C THR A 103 6.53 1.67 -19.70
N THR A 104 5.85 2.77 -20.05
CA THR A 104 5.50 3.12 -21.42
C THR A 104 6.84 3.28 -22.09
N HIS A 105 7.34 2.18 -22.64
CA HIS A 105 8.54 2.15 -23.44
C HIS A 105 8.17 3.02 -24.64
N LEU A 106 8.46 4.32 -24.56
CA LEU A 106 8.33 5.19 -25.71
C LEU A 106 9.10 4.47 -26.82
N PRO A 107 8.46 4.13 -27.94
CA PRO A 107 9.21 3.59 -29.05
C PRO A 107 10.26 4.64 -29.37
N SER A 108 11.53 4.30 -29.09
CA SER A 108 12.67 5.15 -29.35
C SER A 108 12.61 5.44 -30.84
N ALA A 109 12.14 6.63 -31.18
CA ALA A 109 11.84 7.02 -32.54
C ALA A 109 13.16 7.06 -33.29
N THR A 110 13.51 5.95 -33.93
CA THR A 110 14.55 5.91 -34.92
C THR A 110 13.99 6.62 -36.14
N SER A 111 14.59 7.77 -36.40
CA SER A 111 14.30 8.68 -37.51
C SER A 111 14.08 7.96 -38.84
N ALA A 112 12.96 8.24 -39.49
CA ALA A 112 12.92 8.38 -40.92
C ALA A 112 11.88 9.46 -41.27
N ALA A 113 12.38 10.54 -41.85
CA ALA A 113 11.59 11.64 -42.39
C ALA A 113 10.54 11.13 -43.39
N ALA A 114 9.34 11.73 -43.39
CA ALA A 114 8.80 12.40 -44.57
C ALA A 114 7.30 12.78 -44.40
N THR A 115 7.04 14.04 -44.74
CA THR A 115 5.82 14.57 -45.36
C THR A 115 4.58 14.75 -44.47
N ALA A 116 4.47 15.97 -43.96
CA ALA A 116 3.24 16.57 -43.46
C ALA A 116 2.15 16.55 -44.56
N THR A 117 1.01 15.94 -44.26
CA THR A 117 -0.24 16.20 -44.97
C THR A 117 -1.30 16.57 -43.94
N SER A 118 -1.74 17.82 -43.99
CA SER A 118 -2.76 18.40 -43.13
C SER A 118 -4.11 17.71 -43.39
N ILE A 119 -4.66 17.02 -42.38
CA ILE A 119 -6.02 16.48 -42.43
C ILE A 119 -6.88 17.29 -41.46
N THR A 120 -7.66 18.20 -42.04
CA THR A 120 -8.77 18.90 -41.37
C THR A 120 -9.91 17.90 -41.20
N THR A 121 -10.13 17.44 -39.96
CA THR A 121 -11.27 16.58 -39.64
C THR A 121 -12.28 17.38 -38.83
N LYS A 122 -13.47 17.56 -39.41
CA LYS A 122 -14.63 18.21 -38.79
C LYS A 122 -15.21 17.26 -37.73
N PHE A 123 -15.40 17.75 -36.52
CA PHE A 123 -16.12 17.04 -35.45
C PHE A 123 -17.61 17.30 -35.62
N ASP A 124 -18.36 16.26 -35.99
CA ASP A 124 -19.81 16.24 -35.85
C ASP A 124 -20.17 15.68 -34.46
N THR A 125 -20.86 16.51 -33.68
CA THR A 125 -21.41 16.22 -32.36
C THR A 125 -22.58 15.25 -32.50
N ALA A 126 -22.39 13.99 -32.09
CA ALA A 126 -23.49 13.05 -31.89
C ALA A 126 -23.76 12.88 -30.39
N THR A 127 -24.80 13.56 -29.91
CA THR A 127 -25.41 13.38 -28.60
C THR A 127 -26.07 12.00 -28.56
N SER A 128 -25.45 11.03 -27.88
CA SER A 128 -26.05 9.72 -27.61
C SER A 128 -26.61 9.71 -26.20
N ASP A 129 -27.89 10.04 -26.11
CA ASP A 129 -28.74 9.85 -24.93
C ASP A 129 -28.95 8.36 -24.70
N CYS A 130 -28.46 7.83 -23.57
CA CYS A 130 -28.77 6.48 -23.12
C CYS A 130 -29.20 6.48 -21.66
N GLU A 131 -30.44 6.93 -21.41
CA GLU A 131 -31.19 6.52 -20.22
C GLU A 131 -31.38 4.99 -20.20
N GLN A 132 -30.48 4.27 -19.52
CA GLN A 132 -30.78 2.90 -19.08
C GLN A 132 -31.33 2.93 -17.67
N ARG A 133 -32.66 2.96 -17.61
CA ARG A 133 -33.49 2.79 -16.41
C ARG A 133 -33.42 1.34 -15.93
N ILE A 134 -32.53 1.05 -14.99
CA ILE A 134 -32.44 -0.27 -14.35
C ILE A 134 -33.62 -0.43 -13.36
N GLN A 135 -34.58 -1.29 -13.69
CA GLN A 135 -35.59 -1.77 -12.75
C GLN A 135 -34.96 -2.84 -11.84
N PHE A 136 -34.87 -2.56 -10.55
CA PHE A 136 -34.52 -3.56 -9.55
C PHE A 136 -35.75 -4.41 -9.20
N PRO A 137 -35.64 -5.75 -9.13
CA PRO A 137 -36.72 -6.59 -8.64
C PRO A 137 -36.89 -6.39 -7.13
N THR A 138 -38.01 -5.78 -6.75
CA THR A 138 -38.50 -5.73 -5.37
C THR A 138 -38.89 -7.16 -4.96
N GLY A 139 -37.99 -7.88 -4.30
CA GLY A 139 -38.23 -9.26 -3.91
C GLY A 139 -37.52 -9.64 -2.62
N LEU A 140 -38.33 -9.96 -1.61
CA LEU A 140 -38.02 -10.72 -0.39
C LEU A 140 -37.39 -9.94 0.77
N SER A 141 -38.27 -9.22 1.45
CA SER A 141 -38.18 -8.99 2.89
C SER A 141 -38.10 -10.34 3.61
N ARG A 142 -36.91 -10.70 4.09
CA ARG A 142 -36.69 -11.88 4.94
C ARG A 142 -36.60 -11.38 6.37
N SER A 143 -37.74 -11.31 7.05
CA SER A 143 -37.83 -11.07 8.49
C SER A 143 -37.28 -12.28 9.25
N GLY A 144 -35.95 -12.31 9.39
CA GLY A 144 -35.26 -13.22 10.29
C GLY A 144 -35.32 -12.67 11.71
N SER A 145 -36.33 -13.09 12.48
CA SER A 145 -36.38 -12.91 13.93
C SER A 145 -35.21 -13.66 14.57
N PHE A 146 -34.13 -12.94 14.89
CA PHE A 146 -33.08 -13.46 15.77
C PHE A 146 -33.64 -13.49 17.20
N SER A 147 -34.07 -14.68 17.63
CA SER A 147 -34.27 -14.95 19.05
C SER A 147 -32.92 -14.83 19.75
N ARG A 148 -32.82 -13.81 20.60
CA ARG A 148 -31.96 -13.81 21.78
C ARG A 148 -32.26 -15.08 22.57
N ASP A 149 -31.26 -15.91 22.79
CA ASP A 149 -31.08 -16.66 24.03
C ASP A 149 -29.74 -17.39 23.97
N THR A 150 -28.82 -17.00 24.86
CA THR A 150 -28.16 -17.87 25.84
C THR A 150 -26.87 -17.21 26.35
N ASP A 151 -26.94 -16.79 27.61
CA ASP A 151 -25.89 -16.96 28.62
C ASP A 151 -24.47 -16.46 28.31
N PHE A 152 -24.32 -15.14 28.34
CA PHE A 152 -23.03 -14.49 28.54
C PHE A 152 -22.56 -14.73 29.99
N ARG A 153 -21.93 -15.88 30.25
CA ARG A 153 -21.15 -16.08 31.48
C ARG A 153 -19.96 -15.13 31.44
N GLY A 154 -20.02 -14.12 32.31
CA GLY A 154 -18.94 -13.15 32.51
C GLY A 154 -17.66 -13.84 32.94
N CYS A 155 -16.68 -13.87 32.04
CA CYS A 155 -15.28 -13.94 32.41
C CYS A 155 -14.78 -12.50 32.56
N THR A 156 -14.71 -12.03 33.80
CA THR A 156 -13.96 -10.82 34.15
C THR A 156 -12.48 -11.10 33.87
N ILE A 157 -12.00 -10.65 32.70
CA ILE A 157 -10.58 -10.69 32.37
C ILE A 157 -9.92 -9.53 33.10
N HIS A 158 -9.19 -9.85 34.17
CA HIS A 158 -8.31 -8.88 34.82
C HIS A 158 -7.19 -8.46 33.85
N PRO A 159 -6.98 -7.16 33.60
CA PRO A 159 -5.83 -6.72 32.81
C PRO A 159 -4.55 -6.99 33.62
N LYS A 160 -3.72 -7.90 33.13
CA LYS A 160 -2.33 -8.00 33.57
C LYS A 160 -1.63 -6.71 33.13
N LYS A 161 -1.15 -5.93 34.09
CA LYS A 161 -0.18 -4.86 33.85
C LYS A 161 0.99 -5.46 33.08
N GLN A 162 1.16 -5.07 31.82
CA GLN A 162 2.39 -5.29 31.08
C GLN A 162 3.33 -4.13 31.43
N ASP A 163 4.48 -4.47 32.01
CA ASP A 163 5.57 -3.54 32.28
C ASP A 163 6.19 -3.05 30.96
N PRO A 164 6.25 -1.74 30.69
CA PRO A 164 6.65 -1.22 29.37
C PRO A 164 8.17 -1.10 29.15
N TRP A 165 9.03 -1.67 30.01
CA TRP A 165 10.49 -1.43 29.91
C TRP A 165 11.34 -2.64 30.26
N ALA A 166 11.28 -3.69 29.45
CA ALA A 166 12.34 -4.69 29.42
C ALA A 166 12.67 -5.00 27.96
N PHE A 167 13.82 -4.49 27.51
CA PHE A 167 14.72 -4.98 26.46
C PHE A 167 15.33 -3.81 25.69
N PHE A 168 16.58 -3.47 26.05
CA PHE A 168 17.69 -3.23 25.12
C PHE A 168 18.98 -3.25 25.96
N GLU A 169 19.62 -4.43 26.02
CA GLU A 169 21.09 -4.55 26.02
C GLU A 169 21.51 -4.91 24.59
#